data_AF-A0A4Q5YAG3-F1
#
_entry.id   AF-A0A4Q5YAG3-F1
#
_cell.length_a   1.000
_cell.length_b   1.000
_cell.length_c   1.000
_cell.angle_alpha   90.00
_cell.angle_beta   90.00
_cell.angle_gamma   90.00
#
_symmetry.space_group_name_H-M   'P 1'
#
loop_
_entity.id
_entity.type
_entity.pdbx_description
1 polymer ?
#
loop_
_entity_poly.entity_id
_entity_poly.type
_entity_poly.pdbx_seq_one_letter_code
_entity_poly.pdbx_strand_id
1 'polypeptide(L)' 'TYSITDVSGKQVGQGAATDTIDISALSPGLYWLRVANRDGSRSSSFSFNKQL' A
#
# COMPACT_ATOMS: atom_id res chain seq x y z
N THR A 1 -4.26 2.05 9.95
CA THR A 1 -4.65 2.20 8.53
C THR A 1 -3.51 1.69 7.68
N TYR A 2 -3.74 1.46 6.39
CA TYR A 2 -2.65 1.25 5.42
C TYR A 2 -2.63 2.34 4.37
N SER A 3 -1.50 2.46 3.68
CA SER A 3 -1.36 3.22 2.44
C SER A 3 -0.54 2.46 1.41
N ILE A 4 -0.89 2.66 0.13
CA ILE A 4 -0.14 2.15 -1.02
C ILE A 4 0.52 3.34 -1.70
N THR A 5 1.80 3.21 -1.99
CA THR A 5 2.62 4.22 -2.66
C THR A 5 3.29 3.62 -3.89
N ASP A 6 3.37 4.38 -4.97
CA ASP A 6 4.14 4.01 -6.17
C ASP A 6 5.63 4.38 -6.04
N VAL A 7 6.41 4.10 -7.09
CA VAL A 7 7.86 4.36 -7.14
C VAL A 7 8.23 5.84 -7.06
N SER A 8 7.30 6.74 -7.40
CA SER A 8 7.47 8.18 -7.24
C SER A 8 7.17 8.65 -5.82
N GLY A 9 6.69 7.75 -4.95
CA GLY A 9 6.26 8.08 -3.59
C GLY A 9 4.83 8.65 -3.53
N LYS A 10 4.08 8.64 -4.63
CA LYS A 10 2.70 9.10 -4.66
C LYS A 10 1.78 8.07 -3.99
N GLN A 11 0.95 8.51 -3.05
CA GLN A 11 -0.08 7.66 -2.46
C GLN A 11 -1.20 7.39 -3.47
N VAL A 12 -1.50 6.12 -3.72
CA VAL A 12 -2.50 5.67 -4.71
C VAL A 12 -3.62 4.82 -4.09
N GLY A 13 -3.50 4.47 -2.80
CA GLY A 13 -4.54 3.74 -2.06
C GLY A 13 -4.37 3.90 -0.56
N GLN A 14 -5.47 3.76 0.19
CA GLN A 14 -5.47 3.75 1.65
C GLN A 14 -6.73 3.05 2.20
N GLY A 15 -6.66 2.56 3.45
CA GLY A 15 -7.81 1.95 4.12
C GLY A 15 -7.53 1.54 5.56
N ALA A 16 -8.45 0.78 6.17
CA ALA A 16 -8.25 0.23 7.51
C ALA A 16 -7.25 -0.94 7.46
N ALA A 17 -6.46 -1.13 8.53
CA ALA A 17 -5.41 -2.16 8.54
C ALA A 17 -5.94 -3.61 8.46
N THR A 18 -7.24 -3.78 8.64
CA THR A 18 -7.97 -5.06 8.56
C THR A 18 -8.64 -5.30 7.20
N ASP A 19 -8.61 -4.32 6.29
CA ASP A 19 -9.28 -4.45 5.00
C ASP A 19 -8.53 -5.40 4.07
N THR A 20 -9.28 -6.06 3.19
CA THR A 20 -8.70 -6.67 1.99
C THR A 20 -8.29 -5.58 1.02
N ILE A 21 -7.10 -5.71 0.45
CA ILE A 21 -6.55 -4.72 -0.48
C ILE A 21 -6.81 -5.21 -1.91
N ASP A 22 -7.65 -4.48 -2.65
CA ASP A 22 -7.84 -4.70 -4.08
C ASP A 22 -6.80 -3.88 -4.88
N ILE A 23 -5.97 -4.57 -5.67
CA ILE A 23 -4.94 -3.98 -6.54
C ILE A 23 -5.31 -4.06 -8.03
N SER A 24 -6.53 -4.50 -8.36
CA SER A 24 -7.00 -4.71 -9.73
C SER A 24 -6.98 -3.42 -10.56
N ALA A 25 -7.28 -2.27 -9.95
CA ALA A 25 -7.29 -0.96 -10.61
C ALA A 25 -5.91 -0.30 -10.75
N LEU A 26 -4.85 -0.85 -10.13
CA LEU A 26 -3.50 -0.29 -10.26
C LEU A 26 -2.92 -0.59 -11.64
N SER A 27 -2.17 0.35 -12.21
CA SER A 27 -1.35 0.04 -13.39
C SER A 27 -0.26 -0.98 -13.03
N PRO A 28 0.25 -1.76 -13.99
CA PRO A 28 1.45 -2.58 -13.77
C PRO A 28 2.61 -1.73 -13.25
N GLY A 29 3.34 -2.24 -12.26
CA GLY A 29 4.40 -1.49 -11.61
C GLY A 29 4.80 -2.00 -10.23
N LEU A 30 5.83 -1.38 -9.65
CA LEU A 30 6.30 -1.64 -8.29
C LEU A 30 5.59 -0.72 -7.30
N TYR A 31 5.12 -1.30 -6.20
CA TYR A 31 4.39 -0.59 -5.15
C TYR A 31 4.87 -0.98 -3.76
N TRP A 32 4.69 -0.07 -2.81
CA TRP A 32 4.91 -0.29 -1.38
C TRP A 32 3.60 -0.14 -0.64
N LEU A 33 3.24 -1.18 0.10
CA LEU A 33 2.20 -1.16 1.12
C LEU A 33 2.84 -0.85 2.48
N ARG A 34 2.25 0.10 3.21
CA ARG A 34 2.68 0.47 4.57
C ARG A 34 1.48 0.43 5.50
N VAL A 35 1.63 -0.23 6.66
CA VAL A 35 0.63 -0.18 7.73
C VAL A 35 1.09 0.81 8.80
N ALA A 36 0.21 1.76 9.11
CA ALA A 36 0.37 2.74 10.18
C ALA A 36 -0.57 2.41 11.33
N ASN A 37 -0.02 2.30 12.53
CA ASN A 37 -0.75 2.12 13.77
C ASN A 37 -1.26 3.47 14.29
N ARG A 38 -2.22 3.45 15.22
CA ARG A 38 -2.85 4.66 15.77
C ARG A 38 -1.85 5.56 16.52
N ASP A 39 -0.80 4.98 17.07
CA ASP A 39 0.30 5.67 17.75
C ASP A 39 1.32 6.29 16.78
N GLY A 40 1.09 6.19 15.47
CA GLY A 40 1.99 6.70 14.43
C GLY A 40 3.18 5.77 14.12
N SER A 41 3.33 4.66 14.85
CA SER A 41 4.33 3.65 14.54
C SER A 41 3.99 2.91 13.24
N ARG A 42 5.03 2.45 12.53
CA ARG A 42 4.88 1.61 11.34
C ARG A 42 5.05 0.16 11.77
N SER A 43 4.02 -0.65 11.53
CA SER A 43 4.02 -2.05 11.95
C SER A 43 4.63 -2.97 10.90
N SER A 44 4.44 -2.68 9.61
CA SER A 44 4.92 -3.54 8.52
C SER A 44 5.01 -2.79 7.20
N SER A 45 5.96 -3.21 6.36
CA SER A 45 6.07 -2.78 4.96
C SER A 45 6.20 -3.99 4.05
N PHE A 46 5.45 -4.00 2.96
CA PHE A 46 5.48 -5.03 1.95
C PHE A 46 5.62 -4.38 0.57
N SER A 47 6.40 -4.98 -0.31
CA SER A 47 6.53 -4.54 -1.71
C SER A 47 6.03 -5.61 -2.65
N PHE A 48 5.29 -5.20 -3.67
CA PHE A 48 4.82 -6.10 -4.72
C PHE A 48 5.00 -5.47 -6.09
N ASN A 49 5.22 -6.32 -7.07
CA ASN A 49 5.19 -5.95 -8.47
C ASN A 49 3.91 -6.48 -9.09
N LYS A 50 3.03 -5.59 -9.54
CA LYS A 50 1.87 -5.99 -10.32
C LYS A 50 2.31 -6.23 -11.76
N GLN A 51 2.13 -7.47 -12.22
CA GLN A 51 2.31 -7.86 -13.61
C GLN A 51 0.95 -7.88 -14.33
N LEU A 52 0.97 -7.84 -15.67
CA LEU A 52 -0.21 -7.93 -16.53
C LEU A 52 -0.91 -9.28 -16.37
#